data_AF-A0A0Q9IW65-F1
#
_entry.id   AF-A0A0Q9IW65-F1
#
_cell.length_a   1.000
_cell.length_b   1.000
_cell.length_c   1.000
_cell.angle_alpha   90.00
_cell.angle_beta   90.00
_cell.angle_gamma   90.00
#
_symmetry.space_group_name_H-M   'P 1'
#
loop_
_entity.id
_entity.type
_entity.pdbx_description
1 polymer ?
#
loop_
_entity_poly.entity_id
_entity_poly.type
_entity_poly.pdbx_seq_one_letter_code
_entity_poly.pdbx_strand_id
1 'polypeptide(L)'
;MDGPVEYAAGPAVGRAAQVHLSPPGLTAIAQASVECRAGMLPVEPFIVAWNNSTIDPSVAPPGSALMKLVVLGVPYDIAGDAAGRITGRGWDDVREDYADRIVDLVDEKYLPGLKARILQRTVFSPVDQERQLSSAVRGTISHGAMLPYQMGAMRPTAALSGYRTSIPNVYLCDSGTHPGPGVSMGSGRNAFTVIAHDLGLAAP
;
A
#
# COMPACT_ATOMS: atom_id res chain seq x y z
N MET A 1 -0.91 -3.48 -19.99
CA MET A 1 -2.27 -3.29 -20.51
C MET A 1 -2.18 -2.78 -21.93
N ASP A 2 -3.11 -3.18 -22.79
CA ASP A 2 -3.21 -2.71 -24.18
C ASP A 2 -3.79 -1.29 -24.20
N GLY A 3 -3.09 -0.32 -24.78
CA GLY A 3 -3.49 1.08 -24.84
C GLY A 3 -3.44 1.87 -23.51
N PRO A 4 -3.86 3.15 -23.52
CA PRO A 4 -3.77 4.06 -22.38
C PRO A 4 -4.81 3.79 -21.28
N VAL A 5 -4.58 4.32 -20.07
CA VAL A 5 -5.55 4.22 -18.97
C VAL A 5 -6.72 5.19 -19.16
N GLU A 6 -7.94 4.66 -19.26
CA GLU A 6 -9.16 5.43 -19.50
C GLU A 6 -10.14 5.27 -18.35
N TYR A 7 -10.28 6.33 -17.55
CA TYR A 7 -11.17 6.36 -16.39
C TYR A 7 -12.58 6.79 -16.79
N ALA A 8 -13.61 6.18 -16.19
CA ALA A 8 -15.01 6.57 -16.36
C ALA A 8 -15.27 8.03 -15.97
N ALA A 9 -14.50 8.57 -15.02
CA ALA A 9 -14.56 9.97 -14.57
C ALA A 9 -14.00 10.98 -15.60
N GLY A 10 -13.47 10.51 -16.73
CA GLY A 10 -13.02 11.33 -17.85
C GLY A 10 -11.50 11.52 -17.95
N PRO A 11 -11.04 12.17 -19.03
CA PRO A 11 -9.62 12.18 -19.42
C PRO A 11 -8.73 12.98 -18.47
N ALA A 12 -9.28 13.91 -17.69
CA ALA A 12 -8.50 14.69 -16.73
C ALA A 12 -7.87 13.80 -15.65
N VAL A 13 -8.59 12.76 -15.20
CA VAL A 13 -8.13 11.81 -14.18
C VAL A 13 -6.99 10.93 -14.71
N GLY A 14 -7.03 10.58 -16.00
CA GLY A 14 -5.98 9.81 -16.67
C GLY A 14 -4.60 10.47 -16.68
N ARG A 15 -4.50 11.77 -16.35
CA ARG A 15 -3.24 12.53 -16.23
C ARG A 15 -2.64 12.53 -14.82
N ALA A 16 -3.39 12.08 -13.81
CA ALA A 16 -2.89 12.04 -12.44
C ALA A 16 -1.94 10.86 -12.24
N ALA A 17 -0.91 11.02 -11.40
CA ALA A 17 0.00 9.93 -11.04
C ALA A 17 -0.69 8.86 -10.20
N GLN A 18 -1.58 9.28 -9.29
CA GLN A 18 -2.34 8.43 -8.40
C GLN A 18 -3.81 8.83 -8.43
N VAL A 19 -4.68 7.83 -8.42
CA VAL A 19 -6.13 8.00 -8.38
C VAL A 19 -6.68 7.09 -7.29
N HIS A 20 -7.43 7.66 -6.36
CA HIS A 20 -8.14 6.90 -5.33
C HIS A 20 -9.46 6.40 -5.92
N LEU A 21 -9.63 5.08 -5.95
CA LEU A 21 -10.84 4.43 -6.40
C LEU A 21 -11.64 4.02 -5.17
N SER A 22 -12.70 4.78 -4.90
CA SER A 22 -13.60 4.49 -3.79
C SER A 22 -15.01 4.98 -4.12
N PRO A 23 -16.05 4.41 -3.49
CA PRO A 23 -17.35 5.06 -3.43
C PRO A 23 -17.23 6.45 -2.81
N PRO A 24 -18.18 7.36 -3.12
CA PRO A 24 -18.24 8.66 -2.46
C PRO A 24 -18.61 8.49 -0.98
N GLY A 25 -17.98 9.30 -0.12
CA GLY A 25 -18.30 9.38 1.31
C GLY A 25 -17.52 8.41 2.21
N LEU A 26 -17.73 8.54 3.52
CA LEU A 26 -16.97 7.82 4.54
C LEU A 26 -17.50 6.42 4.85
N THR A 27 -18.76 6.13 4.51
CA THR A 27 -19.42 4.86 4.86
C THR A 27 -18.70 3.67 4.25
N ALA A 28 -18.31 3.74 2.97
CA ALA A 28 -17.58 2.66 2.31
C ALA A 28 -16.19 2.43 2.93
N ILE A 29 -15.49 3.51 3.27
CA ILE A 29 -14.17 3.44 3.93
C ILE A 29 -14.31 2.78 5.32
N ALA A 30 -15.32 3.17 6.08
CA ALA A 30 -15.60 2.58 7.39
C ALA A 30 -15.97 1.10 7.28
N GLN A 31 -16.82 0.73 6.33
CA GLN A 31 -17.22 -0.65 6.08
C GLN A 31 -16.02 -1.54 5.73
N ALA A 32 -15.21 -1.14 4.74
CA ALA A 32 -14.00 -1.87 4.36
C ALA A 32 -13.03 -2.03 5.54
N SER A 33 -12.91 -1.00 6.39
CA SER A 33 -12.09 -1.04 7.60
C SER A 33 -12.62 -2.07 8.63
N VAL A 34 -13.94 -2.14 8.82
CA VAL A 34 -14.58 -3.10 9.73
C VAL A 34 -14.42 -4.53 9.21
N GLU A 35 -14.68 -4.76 7.92
CA GLU A 35 -14.49 -6.05 7.26
C GLU A 35 -13.05 -6.54 7.42
N CYS A 36 -12.07 -5.70 7.06
CA CYS A 36 -10.66 -6.04 7.20
C CYS A 36 -10.27 -6.35 8.65
N ARG A 37 -10.76 -5.57 9.62
CA ARG A 37 -10.48 -5.80 11.05
C ARG A 37 -11.08 -7.10 11.57
N ALA A 38 -12.18 -7.56 10.99
CA ALA A 38 -12.81 -8.84 11.30
C ALA A 38 -12.11 -10.04 10.60
N GLY A 39 -11.01 -9.81 9.89
CA GLY A 39 -10.33 -10.86 9.11
C GLY A 39 -11.03 -11.18 7.79
N MET A 40 -11.98 -10.35 7.35
CA MET A 40 -12.72 -10.59 6.12
C MET A 40 -12.02 -9.92 4.94
N LEU A 41 -11.95 -10.60 3.80
CA LEU A 41 -11.59 -9.95 2.53
C LEU A 41 -12.66 -8.91 2.21
N PRO A 42 -12.33 -7.60 2.15
CA PRO A 42 -13.36 -6.58 1.95
C PRO A 42 -14.03 -6.70 0.59
N VAL A 43 -15.32 -6.36 0.52
CA VAL A 43 -16.10 -6.38 -0.74
C VAL A 43 -15.60 -5.28 -1.68
N GLU A 44 -15.45 -4.08 -1.14
CA GLU A 44 -15.02 -2.88 -1.85
C GLU A 44 -13.93 -2.18 -1.05
N PRO A 45 -12.67 -2.66 -1.12
CA PRO A 45 -11.57 -2.09 -0.37
C PRO A 45 -11.17 -0.71 -0.91
N PHE A 46 -10.36 0.01 -0.14
CA PHE A 46 -9.78 1.26 -0.61
C PHE A 46 -8.65 0.97 -1.60
N ILE A 47 -8.78 1.38 -2.86
CA ILE A 47 -7.81 1.08 -3.92
C ILE A 47 -7.15 2.37 -4.38
N VAL A 48 -5.83 2.36 -4.49
CA VAL A 48 -5.06 3.42 -5.15
C VAL A 48 -4.52 2.90 -6.47
N ALA A 49 -4.99 3.46 -7.58
CA ALA A 49 -4.44 3.22 -8.90
C ALA A 49 -3.25 4.14 -9.16
N TRP A 50 -2.11 3.57 -9.51
CA TRP A 50 -0.89 4.29 -9.88
C TRP A 50 -0.71 4.20 -11.39
N ASN A 51 -0.78 5.34 -12.07
CA ASN A 51 -0.70 5.46 -13.52
C ASN A 51 0.77 5.62 -13.98
N ASN A 52 1.59 4.61 -13.73
CA ASN A 52 3.05 4.72 -13.92
C ASN A 52 3.42 5.16 -15.34
N SER A 53 2.86 4.53 -16.37
CA SER A 53 3.19 4.87 -17.77
C SER A 53 2.58 6.18 -18.27
N THR A 54 1.60 6.75 -17.55
CA THR A 54 1.14 8.12 -17.84
C THR A 54 2.22 9.13 -17.43
N ILE A 55 2.90 8.88 -16.31
CA ILE A 55 3.93 9.78 -15.78
C ILE A 55 5.26 9.56 -16.49
N ASP A 56 5.66 8.31 -16.67
CA ASP A 56 6.87 7.93 -17.37
C ASP A 56 6.55 6.87 -18.44
N PRO A 57 6.36 7.27 -19.72
CA PRO A 57 6.04 6.35 -20.79
C PRO A 57 7.11 5.27 -21.03
N SER A 58 8.35 5.45 -20.56
CA SER A 58 9.44 4.49 -20.79
C SER A 58 9.29 3.18 -20.02
N VAL A 59 8.44 3.14 -18.99
CA VAL A 59 8.19 1.94 -18.17
C VAL A 59 7.31 0.89 -18.87
N ALA A 60 6.77 1.21 -20.05
CA ALA A 60 5.95 0.31 -20.84
C ALA A 60 6.36 0.34 -22.33
N PRO A 61 6.17 -0.76 -23.08
CA PRO A 61 6.34 -0.75 -24.53
C PRO A 61 5.43 0.28 -25.23
N PRO A 62 5.81 0.79 -26.41
CA PRO A 62 4.96 1.68 -27.20
C PRO A 62 3.56 1.09 -27.43
N GLY A 63 2.52 1.90 -27.22
CA GLY A 63 1.12 1.48 -27.37
C GLY A 63 0.56 0.69 -26.17
N SER A 64 1.36 0.41 -25.14
CA SER A 64 0.93 -0.26 -23.91
C SER A 64 0.98 0.68 -22.71
N ALA A 65 0.28 0.30 -21.63
CA ALA A 65 0.32 0.99 -20.35
C ALA A 65 0.70 0.06 -19.19
N LEU A 66 1.41 0.62 -18.20
CA LEU A 66 1.70 -0.01 -16.91
C LEU A 66 0.95 0.75 -15.82
N MET A 67 0.09 0.04 -15.09
CA MET A 67 -0.59 0.55 -13.91
C MET A 67 -0.42 -0.42 -12.74
N LYS A 68 -0.49 0.10 -11.52
CA LYS A 68 -0.51 -0.71 -10.30
C LYS A 68 -1.78 -0.39 -9.52
N LEU A 69 -2.50 -1.42 -9.10
CA LEU A 69 -3.58 -1.31 -8.13
C LEU A 69 -3.03 -1.66 -6.75
N VAL A 70 -3.04 -0.71 -5.83
CA VAL A 70 -2.65 -0.93 -4.43
C VAL A 70 -3.93 -1.01 -3.61
N VAL A 71 -4.27 -2.21 -3.16
CA VAL A 71 -5.40 -2.43 -2.25
C VAL A 71 -4.95 -2.14 -0.83
N LEU A 72 -5.49 -1.09 -0.24
CA LEU A 72 -5.19 -0.68 1.12
C LEU A 72 -6.21 -1.29 2.08
N GLY A 73 -5.71 -2.00 3.10
CA GLY A 73 -6.54 -2.62 4.13
C GLY A 73 -7.09 -3.98 3.70
N VAL A 74 -6.23 -5.00 3.70
CA VAL A 74 -6.61 -6.41 3.59
C VAL A 74 -6.16 -7.15 4.84
N PRO A 75 -6.86 -8.20 5.29
CA PRO A 75 -6.45 -8.96 6.46
C PRO A 75 -5.20 -9.79 6.15
N TYR A 76 -4.26 -9.87 7.10
CA TYR A 76 -3.16 -10.83 6.98
C TYR A 76 -3.67 -12.26 7.22
N ASP A 77 -4.40 -12.46 8.33
CA ASP A 77 -5.08 -13.72 8.63
C ASP A 77 -6.52 -13.66 8.09
N ILE A 78 -6.84 -14.50 7.11
CA ILE A 78 -8.16 -14.48 6.46
C ILE A 78 -9.12 -15.38 7.26
N ALA A 79 -10.08 -14.76 7.95
CA ALA A 79 -11.18 -15.45 8.61
C ALA A 79 -12.32 -15.80 7.63
N GLY A 80 -12.48 -15.00 6.58
CA GLY A 80 -13.52 -15.21 5.57
C GLY A 80 -13.53 -14.17 4.46
N ASP A 81 -14.61 -14.19 3.69
CA ASP A 81 -14.84 -13.27 2.59
C ASP A 81 -16.15 -12.52 2.82
N ALA A 82 -16.10 -11.18 2.87
CA ALA A 82 -17.29 -10.37 3.11
C ALA A 82 -18.34 -10.51 1.99
N ALA A 83 -17.93 -10.89 0.77
CA ALA A 83 -18.84 -11.16 -0.33
C ALA A 83 -19.35 -12.61 -0.37
N GLY A 84 -18.81 -13.51 0.47
CA GLY A 84 -19.17 -14.92 0.52
C GLY A 84 -18.82 -15.75 -0.73
N ARG A 85 -17.93 -15.26 -1.61
CA ARG A 85 -17.55 -15.90 -2.88
C ARG A 85 -16.25 -16.71 -2.76
N ILE A 86 -15.34 -16.30 -1.88
CA ILE A 86 -14.02 -16.91 -1.69
C ILE A 86 -14.00 -17.74 -0.40
N THR A 87 -13.74 -19.04 -0.51
CA THR A 87 -13.76 -19.99 0.61
C THR A 87 -12.40 -20.29 1.20
N GLY A 88 -11.31 -19.99 0.48
CA GLY A 88 -9.94 -20.15 0.98
C GLY A 88 -9.65 -19.23 2.18
N ARG A 89 -8.62 -19.60 2.94
CA ARG A 89 -8.20 -18.89 4.16
C ARG A 89 -6.70 -18.59 4.20
N GLY A 90 -5.94 -19.06 3.21
CA GLY A 90 -4.53 -18.75 3.01
C GLY A 90 -4.33 -17.84 1.80
N TRP A 91 -3.44 -16.86 1.90
CA TRP A 91 -3.15 -15.94 0.79
C TRP A 91 -2.59 -16.64 -0.45
N ASP A 92 -1.87 -17.75 -0.29
CA ASP A 92 -1.39 -18.54 -1.42
C ASP A 92 -2.54 -19.13 -2.25
N ASP A 93 -3.67 -19.44 -1.60
CA ASP A 93 -4.85 -20.01 -2.25
C ASP A 93 -5.76 -18.92 -2.82
N VAL A 94 -5.91 -17.79 -2.14
CA VAL A 94 -6.95 -16.80 -2.46
C VAL A 94 -6.49 -15.59 -3.26
N ARG A 95 -5.17 -15.35 -3.39
CA ARG A 95 -4.68 -14.06 -3.93
C ARG A 95 -5.18 -13.78 -5.35
N GLU A 96 -5.26 -14.81 -6.20
CA GLU A 96 -5.69 -14.64 -7.60
C GLU A 96 -7.20 -14.43 -7.66
N ASP A 97 -8.00 -15.22 -6.94
CA ASP A 97 -9.46 -15.05 -6.87
C ASP A 97 -9.84 -13.66 -6.35
N TYR A 98 -9.13 -13.18 -5.31
CA TYR A 98 -9.36 -11.84 -4.79
C TYR A 98 -8.91 -10.76 -5.79
N ALA A 99 -7.78 -10.94 -6.46
CA ALA A 99 -7.33 -10.03 -7.52
C ALA A 99 -8.31 -9.97 -8.70
N ASP A 100 -8.90 -11.09 -9.12
CA ASP A 100 -9.93 -11.14 -10.13
C ASP A 100 -11.16 -10.34 -9.71
N ARG A 101 -11.60 -10.48 -8.44
CA ARG A 101 -12.69 -9.64 -7.90
C ARG A 101 -12.36 -8.14 -7.91
N ILE A 102 -11.12 -7.77 -7.58
CA ILE A 102 -10.69 -6.37 -7.64
C ILE A 102 -10.67 -5.86 -9.08
N VAL A 103 -10.20 -6.66 -10.04
CA VAL A 103 -10.24 -6.31 -11.46
C VAL A 103 -11.69 -6.13 -11.93
N ASP A 104 -12.58 -7.05 -11.58
CA ASP A 104 -14.01 -6.96 -11.93
C ASP A 104 -14.66 -5.69 -11.35
N LEU A 105 -14.41 -5.39 -10.08
CA LEU A 105 -14.88 -4.18 -9.41
C LEU A 105 -14.37 -2.91 -10.11
N VAL A 106 -13.08 -2.89 -10.44
CA VAL A 106 -12.44 -1.73 -11.07
C VAL A 106 -12.91 -1.55 -12.50
N ASP A 107 -13.07 -2.63 -13.25
CA ASP A 107 -13.63 -2.64 -14.60
C ASP A 107 -15.06 -2.08 -14.61
N GLU A 108 -15.93 -2.59 -13.74
CA GLU A 108 -17.34 -2.20 -13.68
C GLU A 108 -17.53 -0.73 -13.28
N LYS A 109 -16.76 -0.25 -12.28
CA LYS A 109 -17.04 1.05 -11.64
C LYS A 109 -16.14 2.20 -12.08
N TYR A 110 -14.90 1.92 -12.46
CA TYR A 110 -13.87 2.97 -12.53
C TYR A 110 -13.12 3.02 -13.87
N LEU A 111 -12.80 1.87 -14.47
CA LEU A 111 -12.08 1.75 -15.74
C LEU A 111 -12.77 0.72 -16.66
N PRO A 112 -13.89 1.09 -17.32
CA PRO A 112 -14.62 0.18 -18.20
C PRO A 112 -13.73 -0.42 -19.29
N GLY A 113 -13.77 -1.76 -19.42
CA GLY A 113 -12.97 -2.50 -20.39
C GLY A 113 -11.53 -2.79 -19.97
N LEU A 114 -11.14 -2.45 -18.72
CA LEU A 114 -9.87 -2.84 -18.12
C LEU A 114 -9.59 -4.34 -18.31
N LYS A 115 -10.54 -5.21 -17.95
CA LYS A 115 -10.33 -6.67 -17.93
C LYS A 115 -9.92 -7.21 -19.29
N ALA A 116 -10.55 -6.72 -20.36
CA ALA A 116 -10.26 -7.12 -21.74
C ALA A 116 -8.88 -6.65 -22.24
N ARG A 117 -8.28 -5.66 -21.57
CA ARG A 117 -7.02 -5.01 -21.99
C ARG A 117 -5.81 -5.48 -21.16
N ILE A 118 -5.99 -6.38 -20.19
CA ILE A 118 -4.88 -6.91 -19.39
C ILE A 118 -4.04 -7.85 -20.26
N LEU A 119 -2.87 -7.37 -20.68
CA LEU A 119 -1.86 -8.18 -21.40
C LEU A 119 -1.09 -9.12 -20.45
N GLN A 120 -0.79 -8.64 -19.25
CA GLN A 120 -0.08 -9.38 -18.21
C GLN A 120 -0.46 -8.80 -16.84
N ARG A 121 -0.53 -9.67 -15.82
CA ARG A 121 -0.78 -9.31 -14.43
C ARG A 121 0.19 -10.05 -13.51
N THR A 122 0.64 -9.35 -12.47
CA THR A 122 1.34 -9.95 -11.34
C THR A 122 0.64 -9.51 -10.06
N VAL A 123 0.37 -10.45 -9.17
CA VAL A 123 -0.33 -10.21 -7.89
C VAL A 123 0.63 -10.47 -6.74
N PHE A 124 0.63 -9.58 -5.75
CA PHE A 124 1.38 -9.76 -4.51
C PHE A 124 0.42 -9.66 -3.32
N SER A 125 0.40 -10.70 -2.50
CA SER A 125 -0.33 -10.74 -1.23
C SER A 125 0.50 -10.14 -0.08
N PRO A 126 -0.11 -9.88 1.10
CA PRO A 126 0.63 -9.53 2.31
C PRO A 126 1.71 -10.55 2.68
N VAL A 127 1.46 -11.85 2.46
CA VAL A 127 2.43 -12.92 2.73
C VAL A 127 3.60 -12.84 1.74
N ASP A 128 3.36 -12.52 0.47
CA ASP A 128 4.43 -12.32 -0.51
C ASP A 128 5.32 -11.13 -0.16
N GLN A 129 4.74 -10.04 0.36
CA GLN A 129 5.51 -8.89 0.85
C GLN A 129 6.43 -9.26 2.01
N GLU A 130 5.92 -10.01 2.99
CA GLU A 130 6.72 -10.48 4.12
C GLU A 130 7.83 -11.46 3.71
N ARG A 131 7.57 -12.32 2.71
CA ARG A 131 8.59 -13.23 2.14
C ARG A 131 9.72 -12.48 1.43
N GLN A 132 9.41 -11.37 0.76
CA GLN A 132 10.39 -10.59 0.02
C GLN A 132 11.16 -9.61 0.90
N LEU A 133 10.50 -9.04 1.91
CA LEU A 133 11.06 -8.03 2.80
C LEU A 133 10.83 -8.49 4.23
N SER A 134 11.89 -8.95 4.90
CA SER A 134 11.82 -9.46 6.27
C SER A 134 11.33 -8.40 7.28
N SER A 135 11.45 -7.12 6.96
CA SER A 135 10.93 -6.01 7.77
C SER A 135 9.44 -5.73 7.52
N ALA A 136 8.86 -6.24 6.43
CA ALA A 136 7.45 -6.14 6.11
C ALA A 136 6.63 -7.19 6.87
N VAL A 137 6.82 -7.24 8.20
CA VAL A 137 6.12 -8.16 9.10
C VAL A 137 4.61 -8.02 8.92
N ARG A 138 3.94 -9.15 8.69
CA ARG A 138 2.52 -9.22 8.35
C ARG A 138 2.12 -8.39 7.13
N GLY A 139 3.05 -8.21 6.18
CA GLY A 139 2.84 -7.55 4.90
C GLY A 139 2.78 -6.01 4.95
N THR A 140 3.15 -5.38 6.07
CA THR A 140 3.13 -3.91 6.17
C THR A 140 4.45 -3.27 5.72
N ILE A 141 4.40 -2.48 4.65
CA ILE A 141 5.55 -1.66 4.21
C ILE A 141 5.87 -0.51 5.18
N SER A 142 4.98 -0.24 6.13
CA SER A 142 5.15 0.82 7.12
C SER A 142 5.93 0.38 8.35
N HIS A 143 6.26 -0.90 8.50
CA HIS A 143 6.95 -1.47 9.68
C HIS A 143 6.24 -1.11 11.01
N GLY A 144 4.91 -1.17 11.01
CA GLY A 144 4.05 -0.83 12.14
C GLY A 144 2.70 -0.30 11.70
N ALA A 145 1.75 -0.17 12.62
CA ALA A 145 0.42 0.35 12.28
C ALA A 145 0.47 1.86 12.01
N MET A 146 -0.39 2.35 11.12
CA MET A 146 -0.60 3.77 10.84
C MET A 146 -1.86 4.25 11.58
N LEU A 147 -1.82 4.19 12.91
CA LEU A 147 -2.94 4.54 13.79
C LEU A 147 -2.61 5.81 14.56
N PRO A 148 -3.61 6.65 14.93
CA PRO A 148 -3.36 7.93 15.60
C PRO A 148 -2.46 7.81 16.84
N TYR A 149 -2.55 6.71 17.58
CA TYR A 149 -1.75 6.45 18.78
C TYR A 149 -0.36 5.85 18.51
N GLN A 150 -0.02 5.51 17.26
CA GLN A 150 1.29 4.96 16.84
C GLN A 150 1.94 5.83 15.74
N MET A 151 1.72 7.15 15.86
CA MET A 151 2.21 8.18 14.95
C MET A 151 3.04 9.21 15.72
N GLY A 152 3.87 9.97 15.00
CA GLY A 152 4.66 11.06 15.61
C GLY A 152 5.62 10.56 16.69
N ALA A 153 5.59 11.22 17.85
CA ALA A 153 6.41 10.88 19.02
C ALA A 153 6.09 9.50 19.65
N MET A 154 5.05 8.80 19.17
CA MET A 154 4.71 7.45 19.60
C MET A 154 5.18 6.37 18.62
N ARG A 155 5.91 6.74 17.55
CA ARG A 155 6.35 5.82 16.49
C ARG A 155 7.85 5.52 16.57
N PRO A 156 8.28 4.23 16.60
CA PRO A 156 7.44 3.02 16.59
C PRO A 156 6.76 2.76 17.94
N THR A 157 7.40 3.20 19.02
CA THR A 157 6.88 3.31 20.39
C THR A 157 7.42 4.59 21.02
N ALA A 158 6.85 5.05 22.14
CA ALA A 158 7.37 6.23 22.84
C ALA A 158 8.85 6.10 23.26
N ALA A 159 9.30 4.88 23.61
CA ALA A 159 10.68 4.63 24.05
C ALA A 159 11.70 4.67 22.90
N LEU A 160 11.25 4.50 21.65
CA LEU A 160 12.10 4.38 20.46
C LEU A 160 11.88 5.51 19.45
N SER A 161 11.02 6.48 19.75
CA SER A 161 10.69 7.59 18.84
C SER A 161 11.79 8.64 18.71
N GLY A 162 12.77 8.63 19.63
CA GLY A 162 13.96 9.46 19.60
C GLY A 162 15.11 8.91 18.74
N TYR A 163 14.85 7.93 17.87
CA TYR A 163 15.79 7.24 16.97
C TYR A 163 16.89 6.41 17.66
N ARG A 164 17.20 6.67 18.94
CA ARG A 164 18.11 5.83 19.74
C ARG A 164 17.44 4.52 20.16
N THR A 165 18.20 3.43 20.16
CA THR A 165 17.77 2.17 20.78
C THR A 165 18.35 2.02 22.18
N SER A 166 17.99 0.95 22.89
CA SER A 166 18.61 0.59 24.18
C SER A 166 20.05 0.09 24.04
N ILE A 167 20.50 -0.20 22.81
CA ILE A 167 21.86 -0.62 22.51
C ILE A 167 22.67 0.63 22.12
N PRO A 168 23.79 0.91 22.81
CA PRO A 168 24.63 2.06 22.46
C PRO A 168 25.09 2.01 21.00
N ASN A 169 25.08 3.17 20.33
CA ASN A 169 25.47 3.33 18.93
C ASN A 169 24.62 2.56 17.90
N VAL A 170 23.40 2.15 18.27
CA VAL A 170 22.42 1.58 17.34
C VAL A 170 21.20 2.50 17.27
N TYR A 171 20.84 2.89 16.05
CA TYR A 171 19.80 3.87 15.76
C TYR A 171 18.78 3.31 14.76
N LEU A 172 17.54 3.75 14.87
CA LEU A 172 16.46 3.46 13.93
C LEU A 172 16.40 4.55 12.85
N CYS A 173 16.13 4.19 11.60
CA CYS A 173 16.11 5.16 10.49
C CYS A 173 15.17 4.79 9.33
N ASP A 174 14.21 3.88 9.56
CA ASP A 174 13.39 3.27 8.51
C ASP A 174 11.95 3.83 8.44
N SER A 175 11.07 3.15 7.70
CA SER A 175 9.64 3.52 7.60
C SER A 175 8.85 3.34 8.90
N GLY A 176 9.40 2.59 9.86
CA GLY A 176 8.88 2.34 11.18
C GLY A 176 9.12 3.47 12.18
N THR A 177 9.98 4.44 11.86
CA THR A 177 10.17 5.68 12.65
C THR A 177 9.36 6.84 12.09
N HIS A 178 9.19 7.90 12.88
CA HIS A 178 8.69 9.19 12.37
C HIS A 178 9.60 9.70 11.23
N PRO A 179 9.08 10.35 10.16
CA PRO A 179 7.68 10.72 9.88
C PRO A 179 6.77 9.57 9.44
N GLY A 180 7.32 8.39 9.19
CA GLY A 180 6.59 7.20 8.81
C GLY A 180 6.98 6.69 7.41
N PRO A 181 6.15 5.82 6.81
CA PRO A 181 6.39 5.30 5.48
C PRO A 181 6.37 6.40 4.41
N GLY A 182 7.08 6.13 3.31
CA GLY A 182 7.21 7.05 2.18
C GLY A 182 8.67 7.38 1.93
N VAL A 183 9.03 7.54 0.66
CA VAL A 183 10.40 7.83 0.23
C VAL A 183 10.70 9.33 0.41
N SER A 184 10.46 9.84 1.62
CA SER A 184 10.63 11.26 1.97
C SER A 184 12.04 11.60 2.43
N MET A 185 12.88 10.59 2.68
CA MET A 185 14.18 10.71 3.35
C MET A 185 14.12 11.26 4.79
N GLY A 186 12.93 11.47 5.35
CA GLY A 186 12.73 12.10 6.65
C GLY A 186 13.31 11.28 7.82
N SER A 187 13.01 9.98 7.88
CA SER A 187 13.51 9.09 8.93
C SER A 187 15.04 9.05 8.96
N GLY A 188 15.67 8.91 7.80
CA GLY A 188 17.12 8.89 7.66
C GLY A 188 17.76 10.21 8.08
N ARG A 189 17.20 11.35 7.64
CA ARG A 189 17.69 12.67 8.05
C ARG A 189 17.60 12.87 9.55
N ASN A 190 16.49 12.51 10.17
CA ASN A 190 16.28 12.68 11.61
C ASN A 190 17.22 11.77 12.44
N ALA A 191 17.39 10.52 12.03
CA ALA A 191 18.36 9.61 12.63
C ALA A 191 19.78 10.17 12.53
N PHE A 192 20.15 10.72 11.37
CA PHE A 192 21.47 11.34 11.19
C PHE A 192 21.70 12.52 12.14
N THR A 193 20.72 13.41 12.31
CA THR A 193 20.82 14.51 13.29
C THR A 193 21.10 14.00 14.71
N VAL A 194 20.47 12.90 15.09
CA VAL A 194 20.67 12.25 16.40
C VAL A 194 22.07 11.65 16.51
N ILE A 195 22.53 10.94 15.47
CA ILE A 195 23.88 10.36 15.40
C ILE A 195 24.94 11.47 15.48
N ALA A 196 24.78 12.54 14.71
CA ALA A 196 25.73 13.65 14.67
C ALA A 196 25.87 14.31 16.05
N HIS A 197 24.75 14.53 16.74
CA HIS A 197 24.75 15.03 18.12
C HIS A 197 25.54 14.10 19.07
N ASP A 198 25.29 12.79 19.03
CA ASP A 198 25.92 11.83 19.95
C ASP A 198 27.41 11.65 19.69
N LEU A 199 27.85 11.84 18.45
CA LEU A 199 29.25 11.75 18.04
C LEU A 199 29.99 13.10 18.05
N GLY A 200 29.32 14.20 18.41
CA GLY A 200 29.91 15.54 18.38
C GLY A 200 30.29 16.01 16.97
N LEU A 201 29.59 15.53 15.95
CA LEU A 201 29.78 15.92 14.55
C LEU A 201 29.01 17.21 14.25
N ALA A 202 29.52 18.01 13.31
CA ALA A 202 28.78 19.15 12.81
C ALA A 202 27.48 18.67 12.13
N ALA A 203 26.36 19.30 12.48
CA ALA A 203 25.09 19.07 11.80
C ALA A 203 25.18 19.58 10.34
N PRO A 204 24.52 18.90 9.39
CA PRO A 204 24.49 19.29 7.98
C PRO A 204 23.55 20.48 7.73
#